data_AF-X1TQA9-F1
#
_entry.id   AF-X1TQA9-F1
#
_cell.length_a   1.000
_cell.length_b   1.000
_cell.length_c   1.000
_cell.angle_alpha   90.00
_cell.angle_beta   90.00
_cell.angle_gamma   90.00
#
_symmetry.space_group_name_H-M   'P 1'
#
loop_
_entity.id
_entity.type
_entity.pdbx_description
1 polymer ?
#
loop_
_entity_poly.entity_id
_entity_poly.type
_entity_poly.pdbx_seq_one_letter_code
_entity_poly.pdbx_strand_id
1 'polypeptide(L)'
;MKHYGIIFILFFIFFSNKTFGATPDTLKIFNAAEEELGIPPEEWKNTLPQNQLVYTNYSIERSIDGQYLRTISNSSASWLELNMEENDVSNYKIMAWEWKVDRFPEVGFEKNEEYDDFGLRIELVYDFKGSSKNVLNIIRKGLIRTIFKRYPPELIVSYVWSINVPSNIPYVSPSSNRTMILPIESNDIIKSRWMKERRN
;
A
#
# COMPACT_ATOMS: atom_id res chain seq x y z
N MET A 1 -15.17 78.51 0.66
CA MET A 1 -16.00 77.38 1.13
C MET A 1 -15.11 76.17 1.30
N LYS A 2 -14.94 75.66 2.53
CA LYS A 2 -14.07 74.49 2.80
C LYS A 2 -14.95 73.24 2.74
N HIS A 3 -14.69 72.35 1.77
CA HIS A 3 -15.35 71.05 1.70
C HIS A 3 -14.57 70.05 2.57
N TYR A 4 -15.26 69.45 3.55
CA TYR A 4 -14.74 68.32 4.30
C TYR A 4 -15.28 67.04 3.66
N GLY A 5 -14.38 66.21 3.13
CA GLY A 5 -14.72 64.87 2.63
C GLY A 5 -14.67 63.86 3.76
N ILE A 6 -15.78 63.16 4.01
CA ILE A 6 -15.84 62.04 4.96
C ILE A 6 -15.43 60.78 4.21
N ILE A 7 -14.36 60.12 4.67
CA ILE A 7 -13.91 58.81 4.18
C ILE A 7 -14.53 57.73 5.07
N PHE A 8 -15.35 56.85 4.49
CA PHE A 8 -15.77 55.60 5.13
C PHE A 8 -14.83 54.47 4.69
N ILE A 9 -14.11 53.86 5.63
CA ILE A 9 -13.37 52.61 5.39
C ILE A 9 -14.16 51.48 6.06
N LEU A 10 -14.73 50.60 5.25
CA LEU A 10 -15.33 49.35 5.70
C LEU A 10 -14.26 48.25 5.70
N PHE A 11 -13.90 47.75 6.89
CA PHE A 11 -13.14 46.52 7.03
C PHE A 11 -14.10 45.32 7.01
N PHE A 12 -14.08 44.54 5.93
CA PHE A 12 -14.67 43.20 5.94
C PHE A 12 -13.67 42.23 6.56
N ILE A 13 -13.92 41.83 7.81
CA ILE A 13 -13.21 40.70 8.43
C ILE A 13 -13.91 39.42 7.97
N PHE A 14 -13.33 38.75 6.98
CA PHE A 14 -13.73 37.39 6.64
C PHE A 14 -13.16 36.43 7.68
N PHE A 15 -14.00 35.98 8.61
CA PHE A 15 -13.69 34.81 9.42
C PHE A 15 -13.78 33.57 8.52
N SER A 16 -12.63 33.03 8.14
CA SER A 16 -12.55 31.64 7.65
C SER A 16 -12.96 30.75 8.82
N ASN A 17 -14.18 30.21 8.77
CA ASN A 17 -14.53 29.05 9.57
C ASN A 17 -13.73 27.86 9.04
N LYS A 18 -12.47 27.72 9.46
CA LYS A 18 -11.81 26.42 9.42
C LYS A 18 -12.50 25.54 10.44
N THR A 19 -13.60 24.90 10.04
CA THR A 19 -14.13 23.75 10.75
C THR A 19 -13.04 22.68 10.72
N PHE A 20 -12.41 22.45 11.87
CA PHE A 20 -11.55 21.29 12.07
C PHE A 20 -12.47 20.06 12.01
N GLY A 21 -12.58 19.46 10.82
CA GLY A 21 -13.36 18.23 10.64
C GLY A 21 -12.76 17.12 11.50
N ALA A 22 -13.61 16.32 12.14
CA ALA A 22 -13.17 15.12 12.83
C ALA A 22 -12.41 14.21 11.84
N THR A 23 -11.30 13.63 12.29
CA THR A 23 -10.59 12.61 11.51
C THR A 23 -11.55 11.45 11.23
N PRO A 24 -11.73 11.03 9.97
CA PRO A 24 -12.64 9.94 9.65
C PRO A 24 -12.16 8.62 10.29
N ASP A 25 -13.09 7.74 10.64
CA ASP A 25 -12.76 6.43 11.22
C ASP A 25 -12.05 5.49 10.22
N THR A 26 -12.03 5.85 8.93
CA THR A 26 -11.40 5.08 7.85
C THR A 26 -10.67 6.02 6.90
N LEU A 27 -9.38 5.73 6.68
CA LEU A 27 -8.60 6.31 5.60
C LEU A 27 -8.69 5.39 4.39
N LYS A 28 -9.27 5.89 3.30
CA LYS A 28 -9.28 5.18 2.01
C LYS A 28 -7.96 5.44 1.30
N ILE A 29 -7.15 4.38 1.13
CA ILE A 29 -5.88 4.45 0.39
C ILE A 29 -6.12 4.35 -1.12
N PHE A 30 -7.09 3.53 -1.51
CA PHE A 30 -7.44 3.29 -2.89
C PHE A 30 -8.92 2.91 -2.98
N ASN A 31 -9.62 3.47 -3.96
CA ASN A 31 -10.99 3.09 -4.26
C ASN A 31 -11.20 3.00 -5.78
N ALA A 32 -11.10 1.78 -6.31
CA ALA A 32 -11.25 1.54 -7.75
C ALA A 32 -12.55 2.08 -8.35
N ALA A 33 -13.62 2.29 -7.56
CA ALA A 33 -14.89 2.84 -8.05
C ALA A 33 -14.82 4.35 -8.37
N GLU A 34 -13.82 5.06 -7.86
CA GLU A 34 -13.60 6.49 -8.07
C GLU A 34 -12.61 6.76 -9.23
N GLU A 35 -12.00 5.70 -9.78
CA GLU A 35 -10.99 5.78 -10.83
C GLU A 35 -11.56 5.70 -12.25
N GLU A 36 -10.82 6.25 -13.22
CA GLU A 36 -11.11 6.13 -14.65
C GLU A 36 -10.78 4.73 -15.20
N LEU A 37 -11.67 4.19 -16.05
CA LEU A 37 -11.50 2.86 -16.65
C LEU A 37 -10.37 2.83 -17.69
N GLY A 38 -9.69 1.69 -17.78
CA GLY A 38 -8.70 1.37 -18.81
C GLY A 38 -7.30 1.94 -18.57
N ILE A 39 -7.13 2.81 -17.57
CA ILE A 39 -5.84 3.39 -17.18
C ILE A 39 -5.50 3.01 -15.74
N PRO A 40 -4.21 3.02 -15.34
CA PRO A 40 -3.83 2.87 -13.94
C PRO A 40 -4.27 4.11 -13.12
N PRO A 41 -4.40 3.98 -11.78
CA PRO A 41 -4.72 5.12 -10.90
C PRO A 41 -3.70 6.25 -11.05
N GLU A 42 -4.16 7.50 -11.14
CA GLU A 42 -3.30 8.66 -11.43
C GLU A 42 -2.26 8.91 -10.32
N GLU A 43 -2.65 8.73 -9.06
CA GLU A 43 -1.77 8.95 -7.90
C GLU A 43 -0.69 7.87 -7.73
N TRP A 44 -0.85 6.75 -8.43
CA TRP A 44 0.01 5.59 -8.29
C TRP A 44 1.04 5.53 -9.41
N LYS A 45 2.30 5.44 -9.03
CA LYS A 45 3.41 5.40 -9.98
C LYS A 45 3.75 3.95 -10.35
N ASN A 46 3.78 3.65 -11.65
CA ASN A 46 4.32 2.39 -12.14
C ASN A 46 5.86 2.48 -12.16
N THR A 47 6.53 1.77 -11.27
CA THR A 47 7.97 1.86 -11.04
C THR A 47 8.67 0.60 -11.52
N LEU A 48 9.79 0.81 -12.23
CA LEU A 48 10.63 -0.22 -12.79
C LEU A 48 12.02 -0.19 -12.13
N PRO A 49 12.58 -1.33 -11.72
CA PRO A 49 13.96 -1.35 -11.25
C PRO A 49 14.93 -1.13 -12.41
N GLN A 50 16.11 -0.58 -12.13
CA GLN A 50 17.07 -0.12 -13.15
C GLN A 50 17.47 -1.17 -14.20
N ASN A 51 17.44 -2.46 -13.83
CA ASN A 51 17.89 -3.57 -14.68
C ASN A 51 16.73 -4.28 -15.41
N GLN A 52 15.53 -3.71 -15.43
CA GLN A 52 14.36 -4.26 -16.11
C GLN A 52 13.94 -3.36 -17.27
N LEU A 53 13.32 -3.97 -18.28
CA LEU A 53 12.89 -3.27 -19.51
C LEU A 53 11.38 -3.32 -19.75
N VAL A 54 10.68 -4.17 -19.00
CA VAL A 54 9.26 -4.46 -19.22
C VAL A 54 8.48 -4.06 -17.99
N TYR A 55 7.41 -3.28 -18.17
CA TYR A 55 6.44 -2.98 -17.13
C TYR A 55 5.35 -4.05 -17.07
N THR A 56 4.89 -4.33 -15.86
CA THR A 56 3.60 -4.92 -15.55
C THR A 56 2.52 -3.95 -16.00
N ASN A 57 1.50 -4.48 -16.66
CA ASN A 57 0.37 -3.70 -17.13
C ASN A 57 -0.67 -3.59 -16.01
N TYR A 58 -1.05 -2.36 -15.68
CA TYR A 58 -2.07 -2.02 -14.70
C TYR A 58 -3.19 -1.24 -15.38
N SER A 59 -4.44 -1.63 -15.13
CA SER A 59 -5.62 -0.93 -15.63
C SER A 59 -6.76 -1.05 -14.64
N ILE A 60 -7.60 -0.01 -14.55
CA ILE A 60 -8.88 -0.14 -13.86
C ILE A 60 -9.87 -0.81 -14.81
N GLU A 61 -10.45 -1.91 -14.35
CA GLU A 61 -11.39 -2.71 -15.11
C GLU A 61 -12.73 -2.78 -14.37
N ARG A 62 -13.78 -3.22 -15.09
CA ARG A 62 -15.11 -3.39 -14.51
C ARG A 62 -15.58 -4.84 -14.64
N SER A 63 -16.17 -5.34 -13.56
CA SER A 63 -16.90 -6.61 -13.52
C SER A 63 -18.35 -6.38 -13.08
N ILE A 64 -19.12 -7.47 -12.95
CA ILE A 64 -20.47 -7.41 -12.36
C ILE A 64 -20.44 -6.94 -10.90
N ASP A 65 -19.35 -7.18 -10.17
CA ASP A 65 -19.19 -6.87 -8.76
C ASP A 65 -18.63 -5.45 -8.51
N GLY A 66 -18.29 -4.72 -9.58
CA GLY A 66 -17.75 -3.36 -9.51
C GLY A 66 -16.42 -3.17 -10.24
N GLN A 67 -15.81 -2.01 -10.02
CA GLN A 67 -14.49 -1.67 -10.55
C GLN A 67 -13.37 -2.25 -9.70
N TYR A 68 -12.27 -2.61 -10.34
CA TYR A 68 -11.09 -3.17 -9.68
C TYR A 68 -9.81 -2.81 -10.44
N LEU A 69 -8.68 -2.79 -9.73
CA LEU A 69 -7.35 -2.72 -10.35
C LEU A 69 -6.98 -4.09 -10.88
N ARG A 70 -6.75 -4.19 -12.19
CA ARG A 70 -6.23 -5.37 -12.85
C ARG A 70 -4.72 -5.25 -13.02
N THR A 71 -4.05 -6.38 -12.85
CA THR A 71 -2.60 -6.50 -13.04
C THR A 71 -2.30 -7.66 -14.00
N ILE A 72 -1.47 -7.42 -15.01
CA ILE A 72 -0.93 -8.44 -15.91
C ILE A 72 0.59 -8.29 -15.96
N SER A 73 1.31 -9.22 -15.33
CA SER A 73 2.77 -9.30 -15.43
C SER A 73 3.18 -10.29 -16.52
N ASN A 74 4.19 -9.92 -17.31
CA ASN A 74 4.81 -10.79 -18.30
C ASN A 74 6.33 -10.70 -18.14
N SER A 75 6.87 -11.57 -17.29
CA SER A 75 8.30 -11.60 -16.94
C SER A 75 8.85 -10.22 -16.54
N SER A 76 8.09 -9.47 -15.75
CA SER A 76 8.43 -8.14 -15.25
C SER A 76 8.53 -8.15 -13.73
N ALA A 77 9.47 -7.36 -13.20
CA ALA A 77 9.61 -7.08 -11.78
C ALA A 77 9.26 -5.62 -11.45
N SER A 78 8.36 -4.99 -12.22
CA SER A 78 7.82 -3.66 -11.89
C SER A 78 6.69 -3.76 -10.87
N TRP A 79 6.40 -2.66 -10.19
CA TRP A 79 5.31 -2.56 -9.23
C TRP A 79 4.60 -1.21 -9.33
N LEU A 80 3.40 -1.15 -8.76
CA LEU A 80 2.65 0.09 -8.62
C LEU A 80 2.84 0.61 -7.19
N GLU A 81 3.37 1.83 -7.01
CA GLU A 81 3.67 2.43 -5.69
C GLU A 81 2.90 3.73 -5.46
N LEU A 82 2.47 3.93 -4.22
CA LEU A 82 1.86 5.16 -3.73
C LEU A 82 2.75 5.75 -2.63
N ASN A 83 3.07 7.04 -2.73
CA ASN A 83 3.78 7.73 -1.65
C ASN A 83 2.82 8.04 -0.49
N MET A 84 3.17 7.56 0.70
CA MET A 84 2.36 7.67 1.91
C MET A 84 2.87 8.71 2.92
N GLU A 85 3.88 9.52 2.59
CA GLU A 85 4.49 10.49 3.52
C GLU A 85 3.50 11.53 4.06
N GLU A 86 2.55 11.98 3.25
CA GLU A 86 1.53 12.96 3.66
C GLU A 86 0.35 12.33 4.41
N ASN A 87 0.27 11.00 4.42
CA ASN A 87 -0.82 10.24 5.02
C ASN A 87 -0.48 9.86 6.47
N ASP A 88 -1.09 10.52 7.46
CA ASP A 88 -0.97 10.10 8.85
C ASP A 88 -1.77 8.82 9.12
N VAL A 89 -1.14 7.67 8.89
CA VAL A 89 -1.72 6.35 9.14
C VAL A 89 -1.68 5.95 10.63
N SER A 90 -1.09 6.76 11.52
CA SER A 90 -0.78 6.34 12.89
C SER A 90 -2.01 6.04 13.76
N ASN A 91 -3.13 6.68 13.41
CA ASN A 91 -4.44 6.52 14.06
C ASN A 91 -5.23 5.31 13.54
N TYR A 92 -4.83 4.72 12.41
CA TYR A 92 -5.50 3.57 11.81
C TYR A 92 -4.73 2.29 12.17
N LYS A 93 -5.43 1.36 12.84
CA LYS A 93 -4.83 0.12 13.35
C LYS A 93 -5.17 -1.10 12.51
N ILE A 94 -6.02 -0.95 11.51
CA ILE A 94 -6.46 -2.08 10.69
C ILE A 94 -6.34 -1.67 9.24
N MET A 95 -5.50 -2.39 8.51
CA MET A 95 -5.48 -2.39 7.05
C MET A 95 -6.50 -3.43 6.56
N ALA A 96 -7.28 -3.07 5.55
CA ALA A 96 -8.21 -3.98 4.92
C ALA A 96 -8.13 -3.85 3.39
N TRP A 97 -8.21 -4.98 2.69
CA TRP A 97 -8.18 -5.01 1.23
C TRP A 97 -8.95 -6.21 0.71
N GLU A 98 -9.20 -6.19 -0.60
CA GLU A 98 -9.73 -7.33 -1.34
C GLU A 98 -8.80 -7.61 -2.52
N TRP A 99 -8.56 -8.90 -2.78
CA TRP A 99 -7.71 -9.32 -3.90
C TRP A 99 -8.22 -10.60 -4.54
N LYS A 100 -7.74 -10.88 -5.76
CA LYS A 100 -8.05 -12.08 -6.52
C LYS A 100 -6.86 -12.42 -7.41
N VAL A 101 -6.47 -13.68 -7.43
CA VAL A 101 -5.47 -14.20 -8.36
C VAL A 101 -6.14 -15.13 -9.36
N ASP A 102 -6.08 -14.80 -10.65
CA ASP A 102 -6.62 -15.66 -11.72
C ASP A 102 -5.55 -16.63 -12.26
N ARG A 103 -4.27 -16.23 -12.26
CA ARG A 103 -3.15 -17.03 -12.75
C ARG A 103 -1.95 -16.82 -11.83
N PHE A 104 -1.30 -17.91 -11.45
CA PHE A 104 -0.05 -17.90 -10.68
C PHE A 104 1.16 -17.99 -11.62
N PRO A 105 2.32 -17.48 -11.19
CA PRO A 105 3.58 -17.76 -11.88
C PRO A 105 3.93 -19.25 -11.76
N GLU A 106 4.65 -19.78 -12.74
CA GLU A 106 5.16 -21.16 -12.72
C GLU A 106 6.47 -21.18 -11.94
N VAL A 107 6.39 -21.42 -10.63
CA VAL A 107 7.54 -21.37 -9.72
C VAL A 107 7.65 -22.58 -8.80
N GLY A 108 8.87 -22.85 -8.35
CA GLY A 108 9.14 -23.81 -7.30
C GLY A 108 8.80 -23.24 -5.91
N PHE A 109 9.45 -23.78 -4.88
CA PHE A 109 9.19 -23.39 -3.50
C PHE A 109 9.70 -21.97 -3.19
N GLU A 110 8.81 -21.04 -2.85
CA GLU A 110 9.06 -19.58 -2.78
C GLU A 110 9.95 -19.13 -1.61
N LYS A 111 10.39 -20.04 -0.75
CA LYS A 111 11.45 -19.75 0.24
C LYS A 111 12.86 -19.92 -0.35
N ASN A 112 12.96 -20.36 -1.60
CA ASN A 112 14.20 -20.37 -2.37
C ASN A 112 14.29 -19.05 -3.15
N GLU A 113 15.47 -18.43 -3.16
CA GLU A 113 15.72 -17.14 -3.82
C GLU A 113 15.32 -17.15 -5.31
N GLU A 114 15.59 -18.24 -6.02
CA GLU A 114 15.25 -18.43 -7.44
C GLU A 114 13.73 -18.42 -7.71
N TYR A 115 12.92 -18.73 -6.70
CA TYR A 115 11.47 -18.91 -6.83
C TYR A 115 10.68 -17.91 -5.98
N ASP A 116 11.29 -16.80 -5.53
CA ASP A 116 10.67 -15.76 -4.69
C ASP A 116 9.66 -14.90 -5.47
N ASP A 117 8.61 -15.55 -6.00
CA ASP A 117 7.53 -14.95 -6.80
C ASP A 117 6.17 -15.50 -6.37
N PHE A 118 5.11 -14.70 -6.54
CA PHE A 118 3.81 -14.93 -5.93
C PHE A 118 2.67 -14.60 -6.90
N GLY A 119 1.47 -15.12 -6.65
CA GLY A 119 0.30 -14.77 -7.46
C GLY A 119 -0.06 -13.28 -7.37
N LEU A 120 0.11 -12.69 -6.19
CA LEU A 120 0.00 -11.26 -5.94
C LEU A 120 0.75 -10.91 -4.65
N ARG A 121 1.22 -9.66 -4.57
CA ARG A 121 1.91 -9.11 -3.41
C ARG A 121 1.44 -7.70 -3.11
N ILE A 122 1.24 -7.38 -1.82
CA ILE A 122 1.04 -6.03 -1.30
C ILE A 122 2.15 -5.74 -0.30
N GLU A 123 2.94 -4.69 -0.54
CA GLU A 123 4.06 -4.33 0.33
C GLU A 123 3.79 -3.03 1.10
N LEU A 124 4.11 -3.05 2.39
CA LEU A 124 4.24 -1.87 3.22
C LEU A 124 5.72 -1.61 3.48
N VAL A 125 6.21 -0.49 2.98
CA VAL A 125 7.58 -0.04 3.14
C VAL A 125 7.66 0.97 4.28
N TYR A 126 8.47 0.69 5.29
CA TYR A 126 8.70 1.57 6.41
C TYR A 126 10.13 2.11 6.35
N ASP A 127 10.29 3.42 6.12
CA ASP A 127 11.58 4.10 6.25
C ASP A 127 11.72 4.70 7.66
N PHE A 128 12.78 4.30 8.37
CA PHE A 128 13.10 4.74 9.74
C PHE A 128 14.23 5.76 9.81
N LYS A 129 14.79 6.20 8.68
CA LYS A 129 15.84 7.22 8.67
C LYS A 129 15.41 8.44 9.49
N GLY A 130 16.17 8.75 10.54
CA GLY A 130 16.01 9.95 11.36
C GLY A 130 14.93 9.92 12.45
N SER A 131 14.17 8.84 12.67
CA SER A 131 13.05 8.85 13.63
C SER A 131 13.14 7.78 14.74
N SER A 132 13.93 8.06 15.78
CA SER A 132 13.96 7.23 17.00
C SER A 132 12.58 7.06 17.65
N LYS A 133 11.66 8.04 17.47
CA LYS A 133 10.28 8.02 17.97
C LYS A 133 9.36 7.05 17.20
N ASN A 134 9.50 6.92 15.87
CA ASN A 134 8.66 6.01 15.07
C ASN A 134 9.00 4.55 15.35
N VAL A 135 10.30 4.24 15.45
CA VAL A 135 10.79 2.91 15.83
C VAL A 135 10.25 2.51 17.22
N LEU A 136 10.28 3.41 18.21
CA LEU A 136 9.78 3.13 19.56
C LEU A 136 8.26 2.85 19.59
N ASN A 137 7.49 3.55 18.77
CA ASN A 137 6.03 3.39 18.69
C ASN A 137 5.64 2.05 18.04
N ILE A 138 6.35 1.61 17.00
CA ILE A 138 6.08 0.31 16.37
C ILE A 138 6.50 -0.84 17.31
N ILE A 139 7.65 -0.72 17.99
CA ILE A 139 8.11 -1.70 18.99
C ILE A 139 7.11 -1.88 20.15
N ARG A 140 6.41 -0.81 20.56
CA ARG A 140 5.38 -0.85 21.61
C ARG A 140 4.08 -1.53 21.16
N LYS A 141 3.78 -1.54 19.85
CA LYS A 141 2.55 -2.13 19.28
C LYS A 141 2.59 -3.67 19.15
N GLY A 142 3.63 -4.34 19.66
CA GLY A 142 3.61 -5.79 19.95
C GLY A 142 3.87 -6.75 18.78
N LEU A 143 3.61 -6.34 17.52
CA LEU A 143 3.72 -7.23 16.36
C LEU A 143 5.16 -7.62 15.95
N ILE A 144 6.15 -6.76 16.21
CA ILE A 144 7.45 -6.85 15.52
C ILE A 144 8.63 -6.73 16.51
N ARG A 145 8.40 -6.90 17.82
CA ARG A 145 9.44 -6.65 18.86
C ARG A 145 10.68 -7.56 18.72
N THR A 146 10.49 -8.79 18.25
CA THR A 146 11.59 -9.75 17.98
C THR A 146 12.30 -9.44 16.67
N ILE A 147 11.57 -8.94 15.69
CA ILE A 147 12.07 -8.56 14.36
C ILE A 147 12.88 -7.25 14.51
N PHE A 148 12.33 -6.17 15.05
CA PHE A 148 13.04 -4.87 15.18
C PHE A 148 14.37 -4.89 15.94
N LYS A 149 14.63 -5.84 16.83
CA LYS A 149 15.93 -5.93 17.52
C LYS A 149 17.11 -6.24 16.59
N ARG A 150 16.86 -6.66 15.35
CA ARG A 150 17.89 -7.12 14.39
C ARG A 150 17.94 -6.36 13.06
N TYR A 151 17.05 -5.39 12.79
CA TYR A 151 16.76 -4.96 11.41
C TYR A 151 17.25 -3.54 11.05
N PRO A 152 17.60 -3.30 9.77
CA PRO A 152 18.18 -2.05 9.21
C PRO A 152 17.22 -0.84 9.22
N PRO A 153 17.66 0.36 8.80
CA PRO A 153 16.84 1.59 8.75
C PRO A 153 15.57 1.51 7.89
N GLU A 154 15.29 0.39 7.24
CA GLU A 154 14.14 0.16 6.37
C GLU A 154 13.61 -1.25 6.61
N LEU A 155 12.29 -1.40 6.78
CA LEU A 155 11.60 -2.68 6.93
C LEU A 155 10.48 -2.76 5.89
N ILE A 156 10.36 -3.90 5.23
CA ILE A 156 9.27 -4.18 4.30
C ILE A 156 8.43 -5.32 4.85
N VAL A 157 7.12 -5.11 4.95
CA VAL A 157 6.15 -6.17 5.26
C VAL A 157 5.39 -6.48 3.99
N SER A 158 5.49 -7.72 3.53
CA SER A 158 4.96 -8.16 2.24
C SER A 158 3.89 -9.22 2.45
N TYR A 159 2.64 -8.87 2.17
CA TYR A 159 1.52 -9.78 2.19
C TYR A 159 1.42 -10.46 0.83
N VAL A 160 1.52 -11.79 0.81
CA VAL A 160 1.58 -12.55 -0.44
C VAL A 160 0.47 -13.59 -0.53
N TRP A 161 0.04 -13.85 -1.77
CA TRP A 161 -0.69 -15.06 -2.13
C TRP A 161 0.31 -16.05 -2.73
N SER A 162 0.72 -17.00 -1.90
CA SER A 162 1.69 -18.05 -2.25
C SER A 162 1.04 -19.23 -2.96
N ILE A 163 1.84 -20.01 -3.68
CA ILE A 163 1.44 -21.27 -4.29
C ILE A 163 1.92 -22.48 -3.47
N ASN A 164 3.20 -22.55 -3.06
CA ASN A 164 3.76 -23.73 -2.39
C ASN A 164 4.08 -23.51 -0.90
N VAL A 165 4.25 -22.26 -0.46
CA VAL A 165 4.45 -21.96 0.97
C VAL A 165 3.11 -21.98 1.71
N PRO A 166 2.96 -22.67 2.85
CA PRO A 166 1.72 -22.63 3.62
C PRO A 166 1.39 -21.23 4.15
N SER A 167 0.10 -20.90 4.20
CA SER A 167 -0.37 -19.64 4.78
C SER A 167 -0.09 -19.55 6.28
N ASN A 168 -0.02 -18.32 6.80
CA ASN A 168 0.16 -17.98 8.21
C ASN A 168 1.51 -18.40 8.83
N ILE A 169 2.52 -18.68 8.00
CA ILE A 169 3.90 -18.93 8.45
C ILE A 169 4.81 -17.82 7.91
N PRO A 170 5.04 -16.73 8.66
CA PRO A 170 5.92 -15.65 8.23
C PRO A 170 7.38 -16.10 8.08
N TYR A 171 8.10 -15.50 7.14
CA TYR A 171 9.52 -15.75 6.95
C TYR A 171 10.26 -14.53 6.35
N VAL A 172 11.57 -14.49 6.55
CA VAL A 172 12.42 -13.47 5.92
C VAL A 172 12.60 -13.84 4.46
N SER A 173 12.41 -12.87 3.55
CA SER A 173 12.63 -13.09 2.11
C SER A 173 14.03 -13.71 1.88
N PRO A 174 14.14 -14.73 1.02
CA PRO A 174 15.44 -15.28 0.65
C PRO A 174 16.33 -14.26 -0.07
N SER A 175 15.71 -13.28 -0.74
CA SER A 175 16.37 -12.24 -1.54
C SER A 175 16.68 -10.96 -0.76
N SER A 176 16.11 -10.80 0.45
CA SER A 176 16.25 -9.57 1.24
C SER A 176 16.10 -9.83 2.73
N ASN A 177 17.13 -9.45 3.50
CA ASN A 177 17.07 -9.48 4.96
C ASN A 177 16.22 -8.36 5.58
N ARG A 178 15.63 -7.46 4.76
CA ARG A 178 14.76 -6.36 5.19
C ARG A 178 13.28 -6.66 5.02
N THR A 179 12.96 -7.71 4.26
CA THR A 179 11.60 -8.02 3.86
C THR A 179 11.10 -9.20 4.68
N MET A 180 10.01 -8.97 5.42
CA MET A 180 9.24 -10.03 6.05
C MET A 180 8.07 -10.39 5.14
N ILE A 181 8.06 -11.63 4.66
CA ILE A 181 6.99 -12.20 3.87
C ILE A 181 5.95 -12.82 4.81
N LEU A 182 4.68 -12.43 4.63
CA LEU A 182 3.51 -12.99 5.31
C LEU A 182 2.62 -13.65 4.26
N PRO A 183 2.72 -14.97 4.09
CA PRO A 183 1.78 -15.73 3.28
C PRO A 183 0.39 -15.65 3.90
N ILE A 184 -0.51 -14.89 3.28
CA ILE A 184 -1.88 -14.72 3.76
C ILE A 184 -2.75 -15.82 3.19
N GLU A 185 -2.64 -16.01 1.88
CA GLU A 185 -3.26 -17.10 1.15
C GLU A 185 -2.17 -18.01 0.59
N SER A 186 -2.54 -19.25 0.34
CA SER A 186 -1.66 -20.28 -0.21
C SER A 186 -2.45 -21.13 -1.20
N ASN A 187 -1.74 -21.83 -2.08
CA ASN A 187 -2.25 -22.69 -3.14
C ASN A 187 -3.22 -21.99 -4.12
N ASP A 188 -3.70 -22.76 -5.10
CA ASP A 188 -4.56 -22.30 -6.17
C ASP A 188 -6.01 -22.80 -6.06
N ILE A 189 -6.39 -23.44 -4.93
CA ILE A 189 -7.72 -24.03 -4.73
C ILE A 189 -8.82 -22.96 -4.81
N ILE A 190 -8.54 -21.79 -4.25
CA ILE A 190 -9.46 -20.64 -4.18
C ILE A 190 -9.13 -19.55 -5.20
N LYS A 191 -8.35 -19.87 -6.24
CA LYS A 191 -8.07 -18.92 -7.33
C LYS A 191 -9.36 -18.45 -8.02
N SER A 192 -9.28 -17.29 -8.65
CA SER A 192 -10.42 -16.61 -9.30
C SER A 192 -11.58 -16.28 -8.36
N ARG A 193 -11.36 -16.26 -7.04
CA ARG A 193 -12.32 -15.77 -6.04
C ARG A 193 -11.76 -14.51 -5.37
N TRP A 194 -12.63 -13.53 -5.15
CA TRP A 194 -12.31 -12.38 -4.33
C TRP A 194 -12.18 -12.79 -2.87
N MET A 195 -11.02 -12.52 -2.29
CA MET A 195 -10.74 -12.76 -0.88
C MET A 195 -10.60 -11.43 -0.16
N LYS A 196 -11.23 -11.31 1.00
CA LYS A 196 -11.17 -10.11 1.84
C LYS A 196 -10.22 -10.33 2.99
N GLU A 197 -9.38 -9.35 3.28
CA GLU A 197 -8.36 -9.44 4.32
C GLU A 197 -8.41 -8.23 5.25
N ARG A 198 -8.08 -8.45 6.54
CA ARG A 198 -7.96 -7.46 7.59
C ARG A 198 -6.74 -7.78 8.48
N ARG A 199 -5.76 -6.87 8.54
CA ARG A 199 -4.52 -7.02 9.32
C ARG A 199 -4.22 -5.77 10.16
N ASN A 200 -3.53 -5.96 11.28
CA ASN A 200 -3.07 -4.93 12.21
C ASN A 200 -1.55 -4.92 12.27
#